data_AF-A0A7C2ANA3-F1
#
_entry.id   AF-A0A7C2ANA3-F1
#
_cell.length_a   1.000
_cell.length_b   1.000
_cell.length_c   1.000
_cell.angle_alpha   90.00
_cell.angle_beta   90.00
_cell.angle_gamma   90.00
#
_symmetry.space_group_name_H-M   'P 1'
#
loop_
_entity.id
_entity.type
_entity.pdbx_description
1 polymer ?
#
loop_
_entity_poly.entity_id
_entity_poly.type
_entity_poly.pdbx_seq_one_letter_code
_entity_poly.pdbx_strand_id
1 'polypeptide(L)'
;MSERDNRIHFRTRGGPTQGWGNVYRLASFAEQCRQRGHGQPLFFAEGPETVASFLRNRGFDVVHLPDGIGIEEERRVLADHSHAEATFLEMLEATPELQRLHRESTNLLVVFDDLCDQVYEADLVVCGQGLPSHANQALSAEGTEFLVGYDYFLMRPEFLEKRDAARTIRPRLERVLVTLGGGRYDVGYLKAAHGLAGSGLELDT
;
A
#
# COMPACT_ATOMS: atom_id res chain seq x y z
N MET A 1 17.48 -10.68 -22.24
CA MET A 1 17.72 -9.75 -21.11
C MET A 1 18.09 -10.61 -19.91
N SER A 2 19.19 -10.31 -19.23
CA SER A 2 19.55 -11.07 -18.02
C SER A 2 18.54 -10.74 -16.91
N GLU A 3 18.25 -11.68 -16.01
CA GLU A 3 17.36 -11.47 -14.86
C GLU A 3 17.72 -10.25 -13.99
N ARG A 4 18.92 -9.67 -14.14
CA ARG A 4 19.41 -8.54 -13.35
C ARG A 4 18.89 -7.16 -13.77
N ASP A 5 18.32 -7.01 -14.96
CA ASP A 5 17.90 -5.68 -15.46
C ASP A 5 16.40 -5.36 -15.28
N ASN A 6 15.55 -6.33 -14.88
CA ASN A 6 14.11 -6.09 -14.78
C ASN A 6 13.70 -5.74 -13.33
N ARG A 7 14.14 -4.57 -12.84
CA ARG A 7 13.79 -4.06 -11.51
C ARG A 7 12.46 -3.32 -11.55
N ILE A 8 11.62 -3.58 -10.55
CA ILE A 8 10.44 -2.77 -10.25
C ILE A 8 10.54 -2.25 -8.82
N HIS A 9 10.28 -0.95 -8.64
CA HIS A 9 10.42 -0.26 -7.37
C HIS A 9 9.08 -0.13 -6.66
N PHE A 10 9.11 -0.17 -5.34
CA PHE A 10 7.96 0.04 -4.48
C PHE A 10 8.31 1.09 -3.43
N ARG A 11 7.68 2.27 -3.48
CA ARG A 11 7.86 3.31 -2.47
C ARG A 11 6.67 3.31 -1.53
N THR A 12 6.94 3.06 -0.25
CA THR A 12 5.88 3.02 0.77
C THR A 12 6.34 3.59 2.10
N ARG A 13 5.36 3.96 2.93
CA ARG A 13 5.57 4.35 4.32
C ARG A 13 4.62 3.56 5.21
N GLY A 14 5.10 3.12 6.35
CA GLY A 14 4.26 2.48 7.35
C GLY A 14 4.83 2.55 8.76
N GLY A 15 4.07 2.03 9.70
CA GLY A 15 4.49 1.96 11.09
C GLY A 15 3.34 2.18 12.07
N PRO A 16 3.64 2.25 13.37
CA PRO A 16 2.62 2.41 14.42
C PRO A 16 1.72 3.63 14.26
N THR A 17 2.25 4.72 13.69
CA THR A 17 1.54 6.01 13.55
C THR A 17 0.78 6.11 12.22
N GLN A 18 1.42 5.73 11.12
CA GLN A 18 0.89 5.83 9.76
C GLN A 18 -0.03 4.65 9.41
N GLY A 19 0.06 3.57 10.19
CA GLY A 19 -0.58 2.31 9.91
C GLY A 19 0.24 1.41 8.99
N TRP A 20 -0.30 0.24 8.70
CA TRP A 20 0.35 -0.81 7.92
C TRP A 20 -0.33 -1.10 6.58
N GLY A 21 -1.44 -0.41 6.28
CA GLY A 21 -2.26 -0.68 5.09
C GLY A 21 -1.45 -0.67 3.79
N ASN A 22 -0.77 0.44 3.51
CA ASN A 22 0.03 0.63 2.30
C ASN A 22 1.14 -0.42 2.16
N VAL A 23 1.84 -0.72 3.27
CA VAL A 23 2.91 -1.73 3.29
C VAL A 23 2.37 -3.11 2.94
N TYR A 24 1.25 -3.54 3.54
CA TYR A 24 0.65 -4.85 3.23
C TYR A 24 0.09 -4.91 1.82
N ARG A 25 -0.55 -3.83 1.34
CA ARG A 25 -1.14 -3.75 0.01
C ARG A 25 -0.05 -3.84 -1.06
N LEU A 26 0.98 -3.01 -0.98
CA LEU A 26 2.12 -3.07 -1.91
C LEU A 26 2.92 -4.35 -1.79
N ALA A 27 3.12 -4.92 -0.59
CA ALA A 27 3.76 -6.23 -0.45
C ALA A 27 2.97 -7.33 -1.18
N SER A 28 1.64 -7.32 -1.06
CA SER A 28 0.78 -8.30 -1.74
C SER A 28 0.80 -8.12 -3.25
N PHE A 29 0.80 -6.87 -3.72
CA PHE A 29 0.92 -6.57 -5.15
C PHE A 29 2.30 -6.96 -5.71
N ALA A 30 3.39 -6.67 -4.98
CA ALA A 30 4.74 -7.09 -5.34
C ALA A 30 4.90 -8.62 -5.41
N GLU A 31 4.26 -9.36 -4.49
CA GLU A 31 4.19 -10.82 -4.54
C GLU A 31 3.56 -11.29 -5.87
N GLN A 32 2.45 -10.67 -6.30
CA GLN A 32 1.81 -10.97 -7.58
C GLN A 32 2.69 -10.62 -8.78
N CYS A 33 3.35 -9.46 -8.78
CA CYS A 33 4.28 -9.06 -9.84
C CYS A 33 5.40 -10.09 -9.99
N ARG A 34 6.03 -10.48 -8.88
CA ARG A 34 7.09 -11.51 -8.85
C ARG A 34 6.58 -12.86 -9.35
N GLN A 35 5.43 -13.33 -8.87
CA GLN A 35 4.84 -14.62 -9.28
C GLN A 35 4.51 -14.67 -10.78
N ARG A 36 4.14 -13.54 -11.38
CA ARG A 36 3.84 -13.43 -12.81
C ARG A 36 5.06 -13.11 -13.68
N GLY A 37 6.24 -12.95 -13.09
CA GLY A 37 7.48 -12.66 -13.81
C GLY A 37 7.60 -11.22 -14.33
N HIS A 38 6.90 -10.25 -13.71
CA HIS A 38 6.91 -8.85 -14.13
C HIS A 38 8.15 -8.05 -13.66
N GLY A 39 9.04 -8.65 -12.87
CA GLY A 39 10.28 -8.03 -12.41
C GLY A 39 10.63 -8.44 -10.99
N GLN A 40 11.84 -8.06 -10.55
CA GLN A 40 12.32 -8.26 -9.18
C GLN A 40 11.98 -7.04 -8.31
N PRO A 41 11.11 -7.19 -7.28
CA PRO A 41 10.75 -6.10 -6.39
C PRO A 41 11.92 -5.59 -5.56
N LEU A 42 12.08 -4.26 -5.52
CA LEU A 42 12.90 -3.53 -4.56
C LEU A 42 12.02 -2.51 -3.83
N PHE A 43 11.99 -2.58 -2.50
CA PHE A 43 11.23 -1.63 -1.69
C PHE A 43 12.10 -0.50 -1.17
N PHE A 44 11.61 0.72 -1.30
CA PHE A 44 12.05 1.89 -0.56
C PHE A 44 11.02 2.10 0.56
N ALA A 45 11.36 1.60 1.75
CA ALA A 45 10.42 1.48 2.86
C ALA A 45 10.75 2.49 3.95
N GLU A 46 9.90 3.51 4.09
CA GLU A 46 10.01 4.52 5.14
C GLU A 46 9.27 4.08 6.41
N GLY A 47 9.91 4.27 7.56
CA GLY A 47 9.34 4.02 8.86
C GLY A 47 10.33 3.34 9.82
N PRO A 48 9.85 2.72 10.90
CA PRO A 48 10.72 1.97 11.80
C PRO A 48 11.27 0.71 11.14
N GLU A 49 12.40 0.20 11.64
CA GLU A 49 13.06 -1.03 11.14
C GLU A 49 12.11 -2.25 11.08
N THR A 50 11.05 -2.27 11.90
CA THR A 50 10.03 -3.32 11.86
C THR A 50 9.30 -3.40 10.51
N VAL A 51 9.13 -2.27 9.80
CA VAL A 51 8.54 -2.25 8.45
C VAL A 51 9.50 -2.88 7.43
N ALA A 52 10.77 -2.48 7.45
CA ALA A 52 11.78 -3.04 6.57
C ALA A 52 11.99 -4.55 6.83
N SER A 53 12.12 -4.93 8.09
CA SER A 53 12.20 -6.34 8.52
C SER A 53 11.00 -7.16 8.09
N PHE A 54 9.78 -6.62 8.19
CA PHE A 54 8.57 -7.29 7.68
C PHE A 54 8.67 -7.58 6.18
N LEU A 55 9.09 -6.61 5.36
CA LEU A 55 9.23 -6.78 3.92
C LEU A 55 10.36 -7.77 3.57
N ARG A 56 11.51 -7.70 4.26
CA ARG A 56 12.61 -8.67 4.09
C ARG A 56 12.19 -10.10 4.45
N ASN A 57 11.39 -10.27 5.50
CA ASN A 57 10.84 -11.57 5.88
C ASN A 57 9.88 -12.17 4.84
N ARG A 58 9.32 -11.35 3.94
CA ARG A 58 8.56 -11.80 2.76
C ARG A 58 9.44 -12.08 1.53
N GLY A 59 10.76 -12.00 1.71
CA GLY A 59 11.76 -12.27 0.68
C GLY A 59 11.89 -11.16 -0.35
N PHE A 60 11.65 -9.90 0.03
CA PHE A 60 11.90 -8.75 -0.83
C PHE A 60 13.26 -8.12 -0.54
N ASP A 61 13.86 -7.52 -1.57
CA ASP A 61 14.96 -6.58 -1.37
C ASP A 61 14.39 -5.28 -0.80
N VAL A 62 15.06 -4.69 0.19
CA VAL A 62 14.55 -3.51 0.91
C VAL A 62 15.68 -2.54 1.22
N VAL A 63 15.51 -1.32 0.73
CA VAL A 63 16.18 -0.10 1.18
C VAL A 63 15.33 0.50 2.29
N HIS A 64 15.89 0.53 3.50
CA HIS A 64 15.23 1.17 4.63
C HIS A 64 15.45 2.67 4.58
N LEU A 65 14.37 3.45 4.64
CA LEU A 65 14.42 4.91 4.72
C LEU A 65 14.04 5.35 6.14
N PRO A 66 14.80 6.29 6.76
CA PRO A 66 14.42 6.88 8.04
C PRO A 66 13.03 7.53 7.99
N ASP A 67 12.29 7.46 9.10
CA ASP A 67 10.98 8.12 9.20
C ASP A 67 11.12 9.65 9.05
N GLY A 68 10.36 10.25 8.13
CA GLY A 68 10.47 11.67 7.82
C GLY A 68 11.70 12.03 6.99
N ILE A 69 12.24 11.08 6.22
CA ILE A 69 13.31 11.34 5.24
C ILE A 69 12.96 12.53 4.34
N GLY A 70 13.93 13.41 4.10
CA GLY A 70 13.76 14.54 3.19
C GLY A 70 13.97 14.15 1.73
N ILE A 71 13.34 14.89 0.80
CA ILE A 71 13.44 14.68 -0.66
C ILE A 71 14.89 14.58 -1.16
N GLU A 72 15.79 15.43 -0.66
CA GLU A 72 17.19 15.44 -1.09
C GLU A 72 17.98 14.21 -0.58
N GLU A 73 17.66 13.73 0.62
CA GLU A 73 18.27 12.51 1.15
C GLU A 73 17.75 11.29 0.39
N GLU A 74 16.44 11.22 0.14
CA GLU A 74 15.84 10.16 -0.67
C GLU A 74 16.38 10.16 -2.10
N ARG A 75 16.62 11.33 -2.70
CA ARG A 75 17.26 11.46 -4.02
C ARG A 75 18.65 10.82 -4.07
N ARG A 76 19.46 11.02 -3.03
CA ARG A 76 20.80 10.40 -2.94
C ARG A 76 20.69 8.90 -2.84
N VAL A 77 19.77 8.40 -2.01
CA VAL A 77 19.51 6.98 -1.89
C VAL A 77 19.08 6.38 -3.24
N LEU A 78 18.17 7.03 -3.96
CA LEU A 78 17.72 6.58 -5.29
C LEU A 78 18.86 6.56 -6.32
N ALA A 79 19.80 7.51 -6.26
CA ALA A 79 20.91 7.60 -7.20
C ALA A 79 21.86 6.39 -7.14
N ASP A 80 21.90 5.68 -6.00
CA ASP A 80 22.70 4.46 -5.81
C ASP A 80 22.04 3.19 -6.38
N HIS A 81 20.84 3.32 -6.98
CA HIS A 81 20.04 2.20 -7.48
C HIS A 81 19.79 2.32 -8.98
N SER A 82 19.60 1.17 -9.63
CA SER A 82 19.31 1.11 -11.07
C SER A 82 17.95 1.74 -11.39
N HIS A 83 17.84 2.32 -12.58
CA HIS A 83 16.56 2.75 -13.15
C HIS A 83 15.55 1.59 -13.18
N ALA A 84 14.30 1.86 -12.82
CA ALA A 84 13.25 0.85 -12.77
C ALA A 84 12.40 0.81 -14.04
N GLU A 85 11.86 -0.36 -14.36
CA GLU A 85 10.84 -0.49 -15.40
C GLU A 85 9.49 0.08 -14.96
N ALA A 86 9.18 -0.02 -13.67
CA ALA A 86 8.02 0.61 -13.07
C ALA A 86 8.28 0.92 -11.60
N THR A 87 7.74 2.02 -11.11
CA THR A 87 7.68 2.38 -9.69
C THR A 87 6.24 2.42 -9.25
N PHE A 88 5.93 1.71 -8.18
CA PHE A 88 4.63 1.73 -7.51
C PHE A 88 4.76 2.51 -6.20
N LEU A 89 4.05 3.63 -6.09
CA LEU A 89 4.10 4.52 -4.94
C LEU A 89 2.76 4.48 -4.21
N GLU A 90 2.79 4.18 -2.92
CA GLU A 90 1.59 4.22 -2.07
C GLU A 90 1.93 4.72 -0.66
N MET A 91 1.39 5.89 -0.34
CA MET A 91 1.56 6.55 0.95
C MET A 91 0.49 7.63 1.14
N LEU A 92 0.17 7.94 2.40
CA LEU A 92 -0.86 8.94 2.73
C LEU A 92 -0.52 10.33 2.17
N GLU A 93 0.77 10.69 2.13
CA GLU A 93 1.25 11.99 1.67
C GLU A 93 2.24 11.80 0.51
N ALA A 94 1.72 11.45 -0.66
CA ALA A 94 2.50 11.27 -1.88
C ALA A 94 2.70 12.61 -2.59
N THR A 95 3.49 13.53 -2.01
CA THR A 95 3.57 14.91 -2.52
C THR A 95 4.03 14.95 -4.00
N PRO A 96 3.64 15.99 -4.77
CA PRO A 96 4.09 16.14 -6.15
C PRO A 96 5.62 16.14 -6.29
N GLU A 97 6.38 16.69 -5.34
CA GLU A 97 7.84 16.62 -5.39
C GLU A 97 8.37 15.19 -5.28
N LEU A 98 7.78 14.38 -4.40
CA LEU A 98 8.17 12.98 -4.24
C LEU A 98 7.81 12.16 -5.47
N GLN A 99 6.62 12.39 -6.05
CA GLN A 99 6.21 11.73 -7.29
C GLN A 99 7.19 12.06 -8.43
N ARG A 100 7.55 13.33 -8.63
CA ARG A 100 8.55 13.73 -9.65
C ARG A 100 9.91 13.09 -9.41
N LEU A 101 10.37 13.04 -8.16
CA LEU A 101 11.62 12.37 -7.80
C LEU A 101 11.63 10.91 -8.27
N HIS A 102 10.56 10.16 -7.99
CA HIS A 102 10.48 8.76 -8.42
C HIS A 102 10.31 8.61 -9.93
N ARG A 103 9.55 9.52 -10.56
CA ARG A 103 9.37 9.57 -12.02
C ARG A 103 10.70 9.70 -12.77
N GLU A 104 11.66 10.46 -12.24
CA GLU A 104 13.00 10.61 -12.85
C GLU A 104 13.82 9.31 -12.89
N SER A 105 13.43 8.29 -12.11
CA SER A 105 14.17 7.03 -11.93
C SER A 105 13.41 5.79 -12.43
N THR A 106 12.36 5.98 -13.23
CA THR A 106 11.51 4.89 -13.72
C THR A 106 10.96 5.14 -15.12
N ASN A 107 10.62 4.08 -15.84
CA ASN A 107 9.91 4.19 -17.13
C ASN A 107 8.40 4.42 -16.96
N LEU A 108 7.83 3.98 -15.83
CA LEU A 108 6.41 4.07 -15.53
C LEU A 108 6.21 4.33 -14.03
N LEU A 109 5.64 5.48 -13.67
CA LEU A 109 5.22 5.78 -12.31
C LEU A 109 3.73 5.52 -12.13
N VAL A 110 3.41 4.60 -11.22
CA VAL A 110 2.05 4.28 -10.80
C VAL A 110 1.85 4.70 -9.34
N VAL A 111 0.85 5.54 -9.09
CA VAL A 111 0.47 5.97 -7.73
C VAL A 111 -0.83 5.30 -7.32
N PHE A 112 -0.82 4.61 -6.18
CA PHE A 112 -2.04 4.12 -5.53
C PHE A 112 -2.54 5.16 -4.54
N ASP A 113 -3.81 5.54 -4.67
CA ASP A 113 -4.45 6.52 -3.79
C ASP A 113 -5.94 6.18 -3.62
N ASP A 114 -6.39 6.07 -2.38
CA ASP A 114 -7.79 5.75 -2.04
C ASP A 114 -8.72 6.98 -2.11
N LEU A 115 -8.18 8.21 -2.10
CA LEU A 115 -8.96 9.45 -2.04
C LEU A 115 -8.94 10.24 -3.35
N CYS A 116 -7.95 10.03 -4.21
CA CYS A 116 -7.79 10.78 -5.47
C CYS A 116 -7.85 12.31 -5.30
N ASP A 117 -7.39 12.82 -4.16
CA ASP A 117 -7.51 14.23 -3.75
C ASP A 117 -6.15 14.95 -3.72
N GLN A 118 -5.11 14.37 -4.31
CA GLN A 118 -3.80 14.97 -4.52
C GLN A 118 -3.64 15.46 -5.96
N VAL A 119 -2.60 16.25 -6.22
CA VAL A 119 -2.13 16.53 -7.59
C VAL A 119 -1.13 15.45 -7.96
N TYR A 120 -1.32 14.83 -9.12
CA TYR A 120 -0.50 13.70 -9.55
C TYR A 120 0.51 14.11 -10.62
N GLU A 121 1.73 13.62 -10.46
CA GLU A 121 2.87 13.72 -11.37
C GLU A 121 3.28 12.30 -11.81
N ALA A 122 2.28 11.47 -12.10
CA ALA A 122 2.39 10.05 -12.39
C ALA A 122 1.89 9.73 -13.79
N ASP A 123 2.29 8.59 -14.34
CA ASP A 123 1.72 8.11 -15.61
C ASP A 123 0.34 7.50 -15.37
N LEU A 124 0.17 6.84 -14.23
CA LEU A 124 -1.05 6.14 -13.86
C LEU A 124 -1.39 6.38 -12.39
N VAL A 125 -2.66 6.67 -12.11
CA VAL A 125 -3.22 6.71 -10.76
C VAL A 125 -4.24 5.59 -10.63
N VAL A 126 -4.09 4.75 -9.62
CA VAL A 126 -4.99 3.63 -9.34
C VAL A 126 -5.74 3.89 -8.04
N CYS A 127 -7.07 3.94 -8.14
CA CYS A 127 -7.96 4.14 -7.01
C CYS A 127 -9.01 3.03 -6.96
N GLY A 128 -8.88 2.15 -5.97
CA GLY A 128 -9.80 1.04 -5.79
C GLY A 128 -11.17 1.41 -5.22
N GLN A 129 -11.52 2.70 -5.16
CA GLN A 129 -12.73 3.20 -4.50
C GLN A 129 -13.73 3.78 -5.50
N GLY A 130 -15.02 3.61 -5.22
CA GLY A 130 -16.11 4.28 -5.94
C GLY A 130 -16.36 5.69 -5.40
N LEU A 131 -15.45 6.63 -5.66
CA LEU A 131 -15.55 8.00 -5.14
C LEU A 131 -16.61 8.83 -5.90
N PRO A 132 -17.30 9.77 -5.23
CA PRO A 132 -18.30 10.62 -5.87
C PRO A 132 -17.69 11.64 -6.85
N SER A 133 -16.40 11.97 -6.70
CA SER A 133 -15.65 12.85 -7.59
C SER A 133 -14.14 12.58 -7.48
N HIS A 134 -13.39 13.05 -8.47
CA HIS A 134 -11.92 12.98 -8.53
C HIS A 134 -11.38 14.39 -8.79
N ALA A 135 -11.47 15.25 -7.77
CA ALA A 135 -11.41 16.70 -7.93
C ALA A 135 -10.14 17.23 -8.63
N ASN A 136 -9.03 16.51 -8.53
CA ASN A 136 -7.73 16.98 -8.99
C ASN A 136 -7.24 16.32 -10.28
N GLN A 137 -8.06 15.51 -10.96
CA GLN A 137 -7.66 14.93 -12.26
C GLN A 137 -7.24 16.01 -13.26
N ALA A 138 -8.01 17.09 -13.36
CA ALA A 138 -7.71 18.21 -14.26
C ALA A 138 -6.51 19.08 -13.81
N LEU A 139 -6.05 18.92 -12.56
CA LEU A 139 -4.88 19.62 -12.02
C LEU A 139 -3.60 18.80 -12.12
N SER A 140 -3.72 17.51 -12.47
CA SER A 140 -2.60 16.57 -12.56
C SER A 140 -1.84 16.72 -13.86
N ALA A 141 -0.63 16.16 -13.92
CA ALA A 141 0.24 16.22 -15.08
C ALA A 141 -0.49 15.73 -16.35
N GLU A 142 -0.22 16.40 -17.48
CA GLU A 142 -0.81 16.02 -18.76
C GLU A 142 -0.46 14.57 -19.11
N GLY A 143 -1.48 13.81 -19.53
CA GLY A 143 -1.31 12.38 -19.86
C GLY A 143 -1.42 11.43 -18.66
N THR A 144 -1.65 11.92 -17.44
CA THR A 144 -1.95 11.04 -16.29
C THR A 144 -3.26 10.27 -16.54
N GLU A 145 -3.19 8.95 -16.60
CA GLU A 145 -4.37 8.09 -16.70
C GLU A 145 -4.89 7.70 -15.30
N PHE A 146 -6.21 7.60 -15.16
CA PHE A 146 -6.86 7.27 -13.89
C PHE A 146 -7.67 5.96 -14.01
N LEU A 147 -7.24 4.95 -13.26
CA LEU A 147 -7.95 3.68 -13.11
C LEU A 147 -8.73 3.70 -11.80
N VAL A 148 -10.01 4.05 -11.88
CA VAL A 148 -10.87 4.23 -10.71
C VAL A 148 -12.01 3.23 -10.66
N GLY A 149 -12.31 2.77 -9.46
CA GLY A 149 -13.42 1.87 -9.17
C GLY A 149 -12.98 0.52 -8.62
N TYR A 150 -13.95 -0.26 -8.17
CA TYR A 150 -13.70 -1.51 -7.46
C TYR A 150 -13.04 -2.60 -8.32
N ASP A 151 -13.10 -2.48 -9.65
CA ASP A 151 -12.38 -3.38 -10.57
C ASP A 151 -10.85 -3.28 -10.41
N TYR A 152 -10.36 -2.16 -9.86
CA TYR A 152 -8.94 -1.93 -9.59
C TYR A 152 -8.58 -2.10 -8.10
N PHE A 153 -9.50 -2.57 -7.27
CA PHE A 153 -9.23 -2.77 -5.84
C PHE A 153 -8.22 -3.91 -5.64
N LEU A 154 -7.10 -3.61 -4.97
CA LEU A 154 -6.06 -4.58 -4.67
C LEU A 154 -6.50 -5.53 -3.55
N MET A 155 -7.01 -6.70 -3.95
CA MET A 155 -7.46 -7.74 -3.04
C MET A 155 -6.39 -8.82 -2.88
N ARG A 156 -6.10 -9.21 -1.63
CA ARG A 156 -5.16 -10.31 -1.37
C ARG A 156 -5.73 -11.65 -1.87
N PRO A 157 -4.90 -12.55 -2.43
CA PRO A 157 -5.37 -13.79 -3.03
C PRO A 157 -6.23 -14.65 -2.08
N GLU A 158 -5.90 -14.70 -0.78
CA GLU A 158 -6.66 -15.54 0.14
C GLU A 158 -8.11 -15.10 0.35
N PHE A 159 -8.44 -13.82 0.10
CA PHE A 159 -9.85 -13.39 0.10
C PHE A 159 -10.55 -13.76 -1.20
N LEU A 160 -9.84 -13.79 -2.33
CA LEU A 160 -10.40 -14.22 -3.61
C LEU A 160 -10.78 -15.71 -3.57
N GLU A 161 -9.98 -16.55 -2.89
CA GLU A 161 -10.31 -17.95 -2.63
C GLU A 161 -11.61 -18.13 -1.85
N LYS A 162 -12.03 -17.12 -1.08
CA LYS A 162 -13.27 -17.13 -0.29
C LYS A 162 -14.44 -16.44 -0.98
N ARG A 163 -14.27 -15.89 -2.19
CA ARG A 163 -15.32 -15.15 -2.91
C ARG A 163 -16.59 -15.99 -3.05
N ASP A 164 -16.44 -17.23 -3.52
CA ASP A 164 -17.55 -18.14 -3.83
C ASP A 164 -17.82 -19.14 -2.69
N ALA A 165 -17.17 -18.97 -1.54
CA ALA A 165 -17.38 -19.85 -0.40
C ALA A 165 -18.83 -19.72 0.10
N ALA A 166 -19.51 -20.86 0.25
CA ALA A 166 -20.86 -20.89 0.80
C ALA A 166 -20.88 -20.22 2.19
N ARG A 167 -21.71 -19.19 2.34
CA ARG A 167 -21.87 -18.47 3.60
C ARG A 167 -23.06 -19.03 4.37
N THR A 168 -22.83 -19.49 5.59
CA THR A 168 -23.91 -19.82 6.52
C THR A 168 -24.21 -18.59 7.36
N ILE A 169 -25.35 -17.96 7.10
CA ILE A 169 -25.85 -16.85 7.93
C ILE A 169 -26.55 -17.46 9.14
N ARG A 170 -26.00 -17.25 10.33
CA ARG A 170 -26.61 -17.74 11.58
C ARG A 170 -27.80 -16.87 11.96
N PRO A 171 -28.89 -17.45 12.50
CA PRO A 171 -30.07 -16.68 12.91
C PRO A 171 -29.84 -15.87 14.20
N ARG A 172 -28.76 -16.15 14.94
CA ARG A 172 -28.38 -15.45 16.17
C ARG A 172 -26.91 -15.05 16.11
N LEU A 173 -26.60 -13.88 16.67
CA LEU A 173 -25.24 -13.40 16.83
C LEU A 173 -24.58 -14.15 17.99
N GLU A 174 -23.60 -14.99 17.66
CA GLU A 174 -22.88 -15.82 18.64
C GLU A 174 -21.41 -15.40 18.78
N ARG A 175 -20.86 -14.72 17.78
CA ARG A 175 -19.45 -14.32 17.74
C ARG A 175 -19.29 -13.01 16.99
N VAL A 176 -18.40 -12.16 17.48
CA VAL A 176 -18.03 -10.89 16.85
C VAL A 176 -16.53 -10.89 16.61
N LEU A 177 -16.11 -10.64 15.38
CA LEU A 177 -14.71 -10.36 15.05
C LEU A 177 -14.51 -8.85 15.09
N VAL A 178 -13.60 -8.38 15.93
CA VAL A 178 -13.18 -6.98 15.97
C VAL A 178 -11.80 -6.85 15.35
N THR A 179 -11.69 -6.08 14.28
CA THR A 179 -10.42 -5.69 13.67
C THR A 179 -10.46 -4.19 13.37
N LEU A 180 -9.45 -3.46 13.84
CA LEU A 180 -9.30 -2.02 13.60
C LEU A 180 -8.18 -1.71 12.60
N GLY A 181 -7.62 -2.75 11.96
CA GLY A 181 -6.47 -2.63 11.07
C GLY A 181 -5.13 -2.66 11.80
N GLY A 182 -4.05 -2.51 11.02
CA GLY A 182 -2.68 -2.49 11.53
C GLY A 182 -2.26 -1.06 11.86
N GLY A 183 -2.26 -0.70 13.13
CA GLY A 183 -1.89 0.62 13.65
C GLY A 183 -2.08 0.67 15.18
N ARG A 184 -1.75 1.80 15.80
CA ARG A 184 -2.01 2.00 17.23
C ARG A 184 -3.43 2.50 17.48
N TYR A 185 -4.31 1.56 17.82
CA TYR A 185 -5.72 1.82 18.11
C TYR A 185 -6.09 1.44 19.55
N ASP A 186 -5.18 1.63 20.52
CA ASP A 186 -5.35 1.22 21.92
C ASP A 186 -6.71 1.65 22.50
N VAL A 187 -7.08 2.93 22.32
CA VAL A 187 -8.36 3.48 22.77
C VAL A 187 -9.55 2.88 22.02
N GLY A 188 -9.38 2.58 20.72
CA GLY A 188 -10.39 1.93 19.90
C GLY A 188 -10.71 0.53 20.40
N TYR A 189 -9.68 -0.26 20.71
CA TYR A 189 -9.83 -1.60 21.28
C TYR A 189 -10.50 -1.56 22.66
N LEU A 190 -10.12 -0.62 23.54
CA LEU A 190 -10.76 -0.44 24.85
C LEU A 190 -12.24 -0.09 24.72
N LYS A 191 -12.61 0.80 23.78
CA LYS A 191 -14.01 1.15 23.51
C LYS A 191 -14.80 -0.05 22.98
N ALA A 192 -14.22 -0.82 22.06
CA ALA A 192 -14.85 -2.03 21.54
C ALA A 192 -15.07 -3.06 22.67
N ALA A 193 -14.06 -3.31 23.50
CA ALA A 193 -14.16 -4.22 24.64
C ALA A 193 -15.24 -3.75 25.64
N HIS A 194 -15.26 -2.45 25.97
CA HIS A 194 -16.27 -1.89 26.86
C HIS A 194 -17.70 -2.04 26.29
N GLY A 195 -17.90 -1.74 25.01
CA GLY A 195 -19.20 -1.91 24.35
C GLY A 195 -19.67 -3.38 24.32
N LEU A 196 -18.73 -4.32 24.25
CA LEU A 196 -19.01 -5.76 24.24
C LEU A 196 -19.10 -6.39 25.63
N ALA A 197 -18.68 -5.70 26.70
CA ALA A 197 -18.64 -6.26 28.06
C ALA A 197 -20.02 -6.73 28.57
N GLY A 198 -21.11 -6.10 28.12
CA GLY A 198 -22.48 -6.49 28.47
C GLY A 198 -23.10 -7.57 27.58
N SER A 199 -22.38 -8.06 26.57
CA SER A 199 -22.92 -9.00 25.57
C SER A 199 -22.98 -10.45 26.06
N GLY A 200 -22.26 -10.78 27.13
CA GLY A 200 -22.09 -12.17 27.59
C GLY A 200 -21.22 -13.03 26.67
N LEU A 201 -20.57 -12.43 25.67
CA LEU A 201 -19.61 -13.10 24.79
C LEU A 201 -18.25 -13.21 25.48
N GLU A 202 -17.59 -14.36 25.33
CA GLU A 202 -16.22 -14.57 25.80
C GLU A 202 -15.20 -13.98 24.81
N LEU A 203 -14.09 -13.48 25.35
CA LEU A 203 -12.97 -12.99 24.55
C LEU A 203 -12.06 -14.16 24.16
N ASP A 204 -11.91 -14.38 22.85
CA ASP A 204 -10.96 -15.30 22.24
C ASP A 204 -9.83 -14.46 21.60
N THR A 205 -8.59 -14.63 22.05
CA THR A 205 -7.42 -13.80 21.66
C THR A 205 -6.34 -14.63 20.98
#